data_AF-A0A8H6RZY1-F1
#
_entry.id   AF-A0A8H6RZY1-F1
#
_cell.length_a   1.000
_cell.length_b   1.000
_cell.length_c   1.000
_cell.angle_alpha   90.00
_cell.angle_beta   90.00
_cell.angle_gamma   90.00
#
_symmetry.space_group_name_H-M   'P 1'
#
loop_
_entity.id
_entity.type
_entity.pdbx_description
1 polymer ?
#
loop_
_entity_poly.entity_id
_entity_poly.type
_entity_poly.pdbx_seq_one_letter_code
_entity_poly.pdbx_strand_id
1 'polypeptide(L)'
;MGVTNPPAPTLGTRINQTSMARLLTLNSIDDFCLFAPPVLANISDTETEEVAWCTKPRNNARVIPDGTITGVSFLKTSFYVQIMGTGNFTLLNVVAGDEGGELDPHGATGAGNPVGGNVTTNIVDNVDEPIAEWMLFMSNTVFCIRACTNANATYDAAHMCWHELDVMGCEFVMPGTYNPPGIFETCDADVAYPPGWYPSVDNSGSTSFSTFAQYFTGVYTGSNGKETGYTVGDLVTPTAPASIPSSSNCVTTSSIANGIPLASLGVTASMSKSATASGASAQPTRTSSNAAYNLVPQCFGFMIVSIVSLGLLY
;
A
#
# COMPACT_ATOMS: atom_id res chain seq x y z
N MET A 1 1.30 17.11 -11.68
CA MET A 1 0.04 17.51 -11.02
C MET A 1 -1.12 17.14 -11.91
N GLY A 2 -1.94 16.17 -11.49
CA GLY A 2 -3.17 15.81 -12.21
C GLY A 2 -4.15 16.97 -12.31
N VAL A 3 -4.96 17.00 -13.38
CA VAL A 3 -5.94 18.08 -13.65
C VAL A 3 -6.99 18.25 -12.54
N THR A 4 -7.14 17.26 -11.67
CA THR A 4 -8.08 17.25 -10.53
C THR A 4 -7.44 17.71 -9.22
N ASN A 5 -6.12 17.93 -9.19
CA ASN A 5 -5.39 18.34 -8.00
C ASN A 5 -5.45 19.86 -7.81
N PRO A 6 -5.54 20.36 -6.56
CA PRO A 6 -5.28 21.77 -6.31
C PRO A 6 -3.83 22.12 -6.69
N PRO A 7 -3.51 23.40 -6.96
CA PRO A 7 -2.16 23.80 -7.34
C PRO A 7 -1.12 23.59 -6.23
N ALA A 8 -1.57 23.51 -4.97
CA ALA A 8 -0.74 23.22 -3.80
C ALA A 8 -1.55 22.46 -2.74
N PRO A 9 -0.90 21.75 -1.81
CA PRO A 9 -1.57 21.17 -0.65
C PRO A 9 -2.27 22.25 0.17
N THR A 10 -3.50 21.97 0.58
CA THR A 10 -4.35 22.94 1.29
C THR A 10 -5.26 22.26 2.29
N LEU A 11 -5.34 22.82 3.49
CA LEU A 11 -6.25 22.36 4.56
C LEU A 11 -7.52 23.22 4.60
N GLY A 12 -8.62 22.67 5.11
CA GLY A 12 -9.90 23.37 5.26
C GLY A 12 -10.71 23.42 3.97
N THR A 13 -10.49 22.49 3.04
CA THR A 13 -11.26 22.42 1.80
C THR A 13 -12.70 21.97 2.06
N ARG A 14 -13.62 22.33 1.16
CA ARG A 14 -15.02 21.88 1.26
C ARG A 14 -15.09 20.36 1.21
N ILE A 15 -15.87 19.76 2.12
CA ILE A 15 -16.14 18.32 2.11
C ILE A 15 -16.88 17.93 0.83
N ASN A 16 -16.31 17.02 0.07
CA ASN A 16 -16.90 16.47 -1.15
C ASN A 16 -16.57 14.98 -1.31
N GLN A 17 -17.51 14.11 -0.96
CA GLN A 17 -17.36 12.65 -1.09
C GLN A 17 -17.45 12.13 -2.54
N THR A 18 -17.69 13.01 -3.51
CA THR A 18 -17.65 12.70 -4.96
C THR A 18 -16.39 13.24 -5.65
N SER A 19 -15.40 13.71 -4.88
CA SER A 19 -14.17 14.25 -5.44
C SER A 19 -13.38 13.22 -6.24
N MET A 20 -12.69 13.72 -7.27
CA MET A 20 -11.72 12.99 -8.10
C MET A 20 -10.29 13.51 -7.92
N ALA A 21 -10.02 14.26 -6.85
CA ALA A 21 -8.67 14.73 -6.53
C ALA A 21 -7.73 13.54 -6.27
N ARG A 22 -6.46 13.70 -6.66
CA ARG A 22 -5.41 12.68 -6.56
C ARG A 22 -4.12 13.22 -5.91
N LEU A 23 -4.25 14.14 -4.97
CA LEU A 23 -3.13 14.69 -4.20
C LEU A 23 -3.20 14.19 -2.75
N LEU A 24 -2.36 13.22 -2.41
CA LEU A 24 -2.18 12.77 -1.04
C LEU A 24 -1.22 13.70 -0.29
N THR A 25 -1.32 13.66 1.03
CA THR A 25 -0.31 14.22 1.91
C THR A 25 -0.11 13.29 3.09
N LEU A 26 1.11 13.24 3.62
CA LEU A 26 1.52 12.40 4.74
C LEU A 26 2.29 13.27 5.74
N ASN A 27 1.59 13.98 6.62
CA ASN A 27 2.22 14.96 7.53
C ASN A 27 2.30 14.47 8.98
N SER A 28 1.26 13.79 9.45
CA SER A 28 1.17 13.30 10.83
C SER A 28 0.20 12.13 10.91
N ILE A 29 0.11 11.53 12.10
CA ILE A 29 -0.84 10.46 12.40
C ILE A 29 -2.31 10.84 12.20
N ASP A 30 -2.65 12.12 12.21
CA ASP A 30 -4.01 12.64 12.06
C ASP A 30 -4.17 13.58 10.84
N ASP A 31 -3.10 13.83 10.07
CA ASP A 31 -3.10 14.58 8.82
C ASP A 31 -2.41 13.76 7.72
N PHE A 32 -3.12 12.77 7.21
CA PHE A 32 -2.66 11.97 6.09
C PHE A 32 -3.77 11.59 5.12
N CYS A 33 -3.40 11.07 3.96
CA CYS A 33 -4.32 10.60 2.94
C CYS A 33 -3.93 9.22 2.41
N LEU A 34 -4.89 8.56 1.77
CA LEU A 34 -4.78 7.27 1.11
C LEU A 34 -5.43 7.37 -0.27
N PHE A 35 -4.95 6.59 -1.23
CA PHE A 35 -5.70 6.31 -2.45
C PHE A 35 -6.65 5.13 -2.21
N ALA A 36 -7.87 5.26 -2.72
CA ALA A 36 -8.86 4.18 -2.73
C ALA A 36 -9.93 4.45 -3.82
N PRO A 37 -10.75 3.43 -4.18
CA PRO A 37 -11.49 3.48 -5.43
C PRO A 37 -12.53 4.61 -5.48
N PRO A 38 -12.77 5.22 -6.66
CA PRO A 38 -13.80 6.25 -6.78
C PRO A 38 -15.21 5.72 -6.53
N VAL A 39 -15.43 4.42 -6.80
CA VAL A 39 -16.66 3.64 -6.59
C VAL A 39 -16.29 2.26 -6.07
N LEU A 40 -17.24 1.51 -5.49
CA LEU A 40 -16.97 0.20 -4.91
C LEU A 40 -16.33 -0.76 -5.93
N ALA A 41 -15.06 -1.13 -5.72
CA ALA A 41 -14.27 -1.99 -6.61
C ALA A 41 -13.13 -2.71 -5.86
N ASN A 42 -12.50 -3.68 -6.52
CA ASN A 42 -11.20 -4.17 -6.06
C ASN A 42 -10.11 -3.15 -6.44
N ILE A 43 -9.06 -3.04 -5.62
CA ILE A 43 -7.94 -2.14 -5.90
C ILE A 43 -7.29 -2.45 -7.25
N SER A 44 -7.04 -3.73 -7.54
CA SER A 44 -6.43 -4.17 -8.79
C SER A 44 -7.23 -3.82 -10.05
N ASP A 45 -8.54 -3.62 -9.92
CA ASP A 45 -9.40 -3.24 -11.05
C ASP A 45 -9.39 -1.72 -11.32
N THR A 46 -9.02 -0.90 -10.32
CA THR A 46 -9.12 0.56 -10.36
C THR A 46 -7.81 1.30 -10.15
N GLU A 47 -6.67 0.61 -10.13
CA GLU A 47 -5.34 1.18 -9.81
C GLU A 47 -5.04 2.46 -10.59
N THR A 48 -5.47 2.55 -11.86
CA THR A 48 -5.23 3.73 -12.71
C THR A 48 -6.08 4.96 -12.37
N GLU A 49 -7.17 4.79 -11.62
CA GLU A 49 -8.19 5.81 -11.42
C GLU A 49 -8.55 6.13 -9.97
N GLU A 50 -7.86 5.52 -9.00
CA GLU A 50 -7.95 5.79 -7.57
C GLU A 50 -8.00 7.29 -7.23
N VAL A 51 -8.65 7.62 -6.10
CA VAL A 51 -8.84 9.00 -5.65
C VAL A 51 -8.38 9.18 -4.21
N ALA A 52 -8.02 10.42 -3.87
CA ALA A 52 -7.54 10.75 -2.54
C ALA A 52 -8.67 10.75 -1.51
N TRP A 53 -8.43 10.07 -0.39
CA TRP A 53 -9.20 10.08 0.84
C TRP A 53 -8.29 10.55 1.97
N CYS A 54 -8.66 11.61 2.68
CA CYS A 54 -7.82 12.21 3.71
C CYS A 54 -8.48 12.20 5.08
N THR A 55 -7.68 12.08 6.15
CA THR A 55 -8.18 12.17 7.52
C THR A 55 -8.79 13.52 7.82
N LYS A 56 -8.33 14.59 7.16
CA LYS A 56 -8.86 15.97 7.29
C LYS A 56 -9.49 16.46 5.99
N PRO A 57 -10.37 17.48 6.00
CA PRO A 57 -10.83 18.17 4.79
C PRO A 57 -9.66 18.91 4.12
N ARG A 58 -8.98 18.27 3.20
CA ARG A 58 -7.78 18.79 2.55
C ARG A 58 -7.73 18.43 1.08
N ASN A 59 -6.95 19.18 0.32
CA ASN A 59 -6.63 18.93 -1.08
C ASN A 59 -7.82 18.75 -2.03
N ASN A 60 -9.00 19.26 -1.65
CA ASN A 60 -10.28 18.93 -2.31
C ASN A 60 -10.53 17.42 -2.39
N ALA A 61 -9.88 16.61 -1.56
CA ALA A 61 -10.02 15.17 -1.49
C ALA A 61 -11.32 14.76 -0.79
N ARG A 62 -11.63 13.46 -0.85
CA ARG A 62 -12.65 12.86 -0.01
C ARG A 62 -12.16 12.83 1.44
N VAL A 63 -13.08 12.78 2.40
CA VAL A 63 -12.73 12.67 3.81
C VAL A 63 -12.90 11.23 4.26
N ILE A 64 -11.90 10.66 4.90
CA ILE A 64 -11.96 9.34 5.54
C ILE A 64 -13.00 9.42 6.67
N PRO A 65 -14.07 8.61 6.64
CA PRO A 65 -15.06 8.60 7.71
C PRO A 65 -14.45 8.15 9.05
N ASP A 66 -14.80 8.83 10.14
CA ASP A 66 -14.39 8.41 11.48
C ASP A 66 -14.82 6.96 11.77
N GLY A 67 -13.92 6.20 12.41
CA GLY A 67 -14.12 4.76 12.68
C GLY A 67 -13.71 3.83 11.53
N THR A 68 -13.31 4.36 10.37
CA THR A 68 -12.71 3.55 9.31
C THR A 68 -11.39 2.95 9.77
N ILE A 69 -10.46 3.79 10.22
CA ILE A 69 -9.13 3.37 10.67
C ILE A 69 -9.25 3.10 12.16
N THR A 70 -8.89 1.87 12.55
CA THR A 70 -9.05 1.39 13.93
C THR A 70 -7.72 1.30 14.66
N GLY A 71 -6.60 1.13 13.95
CA GLY A 71 -5.25 1.24 14.50
C GLY A 71 -4.30 1.83 13.47
N VAL A 72 -3.31 2.63 13.91
CA VAL A 72 -2.33 3.23 13.00
C VAL A 72 -0.98 3.45 13.69
N SER A 73 0.10 3.23 12.94
CA SER A 73 1.46 3.62 13.31
C SER A 73 1.97 4.58 12.25
N PHE A 74 2.43 5.74 12.68
CA PHE A 74 3.16 6.70 11.86
C PHE A 74 4.63 6.65 12.25
N LEU A 75 5.49 6.23 11.33
CA LEU A 75 6.92 6.07 11.52
C LEU A 75 7.70 7.12 10.74
N LYS A 76 8.67 7.74 11.40
CA LYS A 76 9.65 8.64 10.79
C LYS A 76 11.02 7.99 10.81
N THR A 77 11.69 7.99 9.67
CA THR A 77 13.10 7.61 9.55
C THR A 77 13.88 8.74 8.89
N SER A 78 15.20 8.57 8.76
CA SER A 78 16.03 9.51 7.99
C SER A 78 15.88 9.38 6.47
N PHE A 79 15.13 8.36 5.98
CA PHE A 79 14.94 8.07 4.55
C PHE A 79 13.51 8.19 4.06
N TYR A 80 12.54 7.98 4.94
CA TYR A 80 11.15 7.93 4.56
C TYR A 80 10.25 8.20 5.74
N VAL A 81 9.00 8.50 5.40
CA VAL A 81 7.87 8.51 6.32
C VAL A 81 6.94 7.38 5.92
N GLN A 82 6.47 6.63 6.90
CA GLN A 82 5.66 5.43 6.65
C GLN A 82 4.45 5.42 7.58
N ILE A 83 3.28 5.18 7.02
CA ILE A 83 2.04 5.05 7.78
C ILE A 83 1.48 3.67 7.51
N MET A 84 1.24 2.90 8.56
CA MET A 84 0.65 1.57 8.48
C MET A 84 -0.59 1.54 9.36
N GLY A 85 -1.66 0.93 8.90
CA GLY A 85 -2.87 0.88 9.72
C GLY A 85 -3.82 -0.24 9.35
N THR A 86 -4.69 -0.52 10.30
CA THR A 86 -5.78 -1.49 10.17
C THR A 86 -7.12 -0.79 10.26
N GLY A 87 -8.14 -1.34 9.62
CA GLY A 87 -9.43 -0.68 9.53
C GLY A 87 -10.50 -1.46 8.78
N ASN A 88 -11.58 -0.76 8.46
CA ASN A 88 -12.63 -1.22 7.56
C ASN A 88 -12.63 -0.34 6.30
N PHE A 89 -11.82 -0.70 5.31
CA PHE A 89 -11.65 0.08 4.08
C PHE A 89 -12.78 -0.12 3.07
N THR A 90 -13.79 -0.93 3.39
CA THR A 90 -15.07 -0.91 2.66
C THR A 90 -15.75 0.46 2.74
N LEU A 91 -15.43 1.27 3.76
CA LEU A 91 -15.87 2.66 3.87
C LEU A 91 -15.12 3.63 2.94
N LEU A 92 -14.07 3.15 2.24
CA LEU A 92 -13.32 3.87 1.21
C LEU A 92 -13.57 3.26 -0.18
N ASN A 93 -14.66 2.50 -0.34
CA ASN A 93 -15.02 1.79 -1.58
C ASN A 93 -14.15 0.57 -1.94
N VAL A 94 -13.38 0.01 -1.00
CA VAL A 94 -12.71 -1.27 -1.25
C VAL A 94 -13.71 -2.42 -1.06
N VAL A 95 -13.76 -3.38 -1.98
CA VAL A 95 -14.67 -4.53 -1.86
C VAL A 95 -14.30 -5.40 -0.65
N ALA A 96 -15.31 -5.94 0.03
CA ALA A 96 -15.08 -6.87 1.13
C ALA A 96 -14.43 -8.17 0.61
N GLY A 97 -13.31 -8.56 1.22
CA GLY A 97 -12.53 -9.74 0.81
C GLY A 97 -11.43 -9.43 -0.21
N ASP A 98 -11.29 -8.18 -0.65
CA ASP A 98 -10.14 -7.75 -1.45
C ASP A 98 -8.86 -7.83 -0.59
N GLU A 99 -7.92 -8.66 -1.04
CA GLU A 99 -6.62 -8.90 -0.41
C GLU A 99 -5.63 -7.76 -0.69
N GLY A 100 -5.97 -6.90 -1.66
CA GLY A 100 -5.32 -5.62 -1.91
C GLY A 100 -4.56 -5.53 -3.22
N GLY A 101 -3.91 -4.39 -3.41
CA GLY A 101 -3.06 -4.09 -4.55
C GLY A 101 -2.04 -3.00 -4.22
N GLU A 102 -1.05 -2.86 -5.10
CA GLU A 102 0.00 -1.85 -5.02
C GLU A 102 -0.34 -0.63 -5.89
N LEU A 103 -0.04 0.56 -5.36
CA LEU A 103 -0.20 1.86 -6.00
C LEU A 103 1.11 2.63 -5.88
N ASP A 104 1.57 3.23 -6.98
CA ASP A 104 2.90 3.81 -7.09
C ASP A 104 2.97 4.95 -8.15
N PRO A 105 4.08 5.72 -8.22
CA PRO A 105 4.22 6.87 -9.13
C PRO A 105 4.49 6.51 -10.59
N HIS A 106 4.81 5.26 -10.91
CA HIS A 106 5.23 4.81 -12.23
C HIS A 106 4.14 3.98 -12.89
N GLY A 107 3.58 2.98 -12.22
CA GLY A 107 2.64 2.02 -12.78
C GLY A 107 3.12 1.37 -14.09
N ALA A 108 2.26 0.60 -14.75
CA ALA A 108 2.65 -0.15 -15.95
C ALA A 108 3.06 0.72 -17.17
N THR A 109 2.69 2.01 -17.19
CA THR A 109 2.91 2.92 -18.33
C THR A 109 3.88 4.06 -18.04
N GLY A 110 4.41 4.15 -16.82
CA GLY A 110 5.21 5.30 -16.36
C GLY A 110 4.38 6.54 -15.98
N ALA A 111 3.05 6.45 -15.94
CA ALA A 111 2.15 7.56 -15.61
C ALA A 111 1.59 7.52 -14.17
N GLY A 112 1.98 6.51 -13.40
CA GLY A 112 1.47 6.20 -12.07
C GLY A 112 0.14 5.46 -12.08
N ASN A 113 -0.13 4.80 -10.95
CA ASN A 113 -1.36 4.09 -10.61
C ASN A 113 -1.76 4.54 -9.20
N PRO A 114 -2.55 5.62 -9.05
CA PRO A 114 -3.37 6.23 -10.10
C PRO A 114 -2.65 7.21 -11.00
N VAL A 115 -3.17 7.33 -12.23
CA VAL A 115 -2.68 8.30 -13.21
C VAL A 115 -2.92 9.72 -12.69
N GLY A 116 -1.84 10.48 -12.58
CA GLY A 116 -1.86 11.83 -12.00
C GLY A 116 -1.91 11.87 -10.48
N GLY A 117 -1.67 10.73 -9.82
CA GLY A 117 -1.38 10.63 -8.40
C GLY A 117 -0.14 11.44 -8.02
N ASN A 118 -0.25 12.20 -6.94
CA ASN A 118 0.87 12.95 -6.37
C ASN A 118 0.82 12.82 -4.84
N VAL A 119 1.98 12.69 -4.22
CA VAL A 119 2.14 12.64 -2.76
C VAL A 119 2.95 13.85 -2.31
N THR A 120 2.57 14.44 -1.18
CA THR A 120 3.36 15.46 -0.50
C THR A 120 3.60 15.14 0.96
N THR A 121 4.63 15.74 1.55
CA THR A 121 4.82 15.74 3.00
C THR A 121 5.58 16.98 3.42
N ASN A 122 5.31 17.46 4.62
CA ASN A 122 6.08 18.55 5.24
C ASN A 122 7.08 18.08 6.29
N ILE A 123 7.31 16.78 6.43
CA ILE A 123 8.10 16.22 7.54
C ILE A 123 9.60 16.52 7.41
N VAL A 124 10.10 16.76 6.19
CA VAL A 124 11.53 17.03 5.95
C VAL A 124 11.92 18.40 6.49
N ASP A 125 11.26 19.46 6.00
CA ASP A 125 11.67 20.85 6.26
C ASP A 125 10.52 21.76 6.72
N ASN A 126 9.37 21.20 7.15
CA ASN A 126 8.13 21.93 7.47
C ASN A 126 7.56 22.74 6.28
N VAL A 127 7.97 22.39 5.06
CA VAL A 127 7.43 22.89 3.79
C VAL A 127 6.83 21.71 3.06
N ASP A 128 5.66 21.90 2.43
CA ASP A 128 5.04 20.85 1.63
C ASP A 128 5.91 20.50 0.42
N GLU A 129 6.62 19.38 0.51
CA GLU A 129 7.48 18.86 -0.56
C GLU A 129 6.76 17.79 -1.38
N PRO A 130 6.81 17.84 -2.72
CA PRO A 130 6.35 16.77 -3.57
C PRO A 130 7.31 15.57 -3.48
N ILE A 131 6.76 14.37 -3.29
CA ILE A 131 7.54 13.14 -3.20
C ILE A 131 7.40 12.36 -4.50
N ALA A 132 8.55 12.14 -5.16
CA ALA A 132 8.63 11.43 -6.42
C ALA A 132 8.48 9.91 -6.25
N GLU A 133 9.11 9.35 -5.22
CA GLU A 133 9.13 7.91 -4.95
C GLU A 133 8.28 7.59 -3.72
N TRP A 134 7.20 6.86 -3.92
CA TRP A 134 6.26 6.45 -2.89
C TRP A 134 5.64 5.10 -3.24
N MET A 135 5.09 4.41 -2.25
CA MET A 135 4.34 3.17 -2.43
C MET A 135 3.14 3.20 -1.50
N LEU A 136 2.01 2.66 -1.96
CA LEU A 136 0.84 2.42 -1.14
C LEU A 136 0.29 1.03 -1.45
N PHE A 137 0.12 0.23 -0.41
CA PHE A 137 -0.66 -1.00 -0.49
C PHE A 137 -1.96 -0.79 0.28
N MET A 138 -3.06 -1.20 -0.33
CA MET A 138 -4.41 -1.06 0.22
C MET A 138 -5.14 -2.38 0.07
N SER A 139 -5.71 -2.90 1.15
CA SER A 139 -6.68 -4.00 1.12
C SER A 139 -7.98 -3.58 1.80
N ASN A 140 -8.94 -4.49 1.94
CA ASN A 140 -10.16 -4.20 2.68
C ASN A 140 -9.95 -3.97 4.19
N THR A 141 -8.80 -4.38 4.75
CA THR A 141 -8.54 -4.41 6.21
C THR A 141 -7.20 -3.85 6.66
N VAL A 142 -6.21 -3.74 5.78
CA VAL A 142 -4.89 -3.17 6.08
C VAL A 142 -4.47 -2.19 5.00
N PHE A 143 -3.71 -1.16 5.38
CA PHE A 143 -2.95 -0.36 4.44
C PHE A 143 -1.55 -0.11 4.97
N CYS A 144 -0.66 0.24 4.06
CA CYS A 144 0.63 0.82 4.37
C CYS A 144 1.05 1.74 3.24
N ILE A 145 1.55 2.92 3.59
CA ILE A 145 2.04 3.92 2.64
C ILE A 145 3.40 4.42 3.09
N ARG A 146 4.33 4.53 2.15
CA ARG A 146 5.67 5.07 2.38
C ARG A 146 5.95 6.17 1.36
N ALA A 147 6.48 7.28 1.83
CA ALA A 147 7.03 8.35 1.00
C ALA A 147 8.53 8.44 1.27
N CYS A 148 9.35 8.22 0.23
CA CYS A 148 10.80 8.23 0.32
C CYS A 148 11.33 9.65 0.16
N THR A 149 11.83 10.19 1.26
CA THR A 149 12.19 11.61 1.41
C THR A 149 13.68 11.89 1.27
N ASN A 150 14.52 10.85 1.21
CA ASN A 150 15.97 11.02 1.16
C ASN A 150 16.66 9.89 0.39
N ALA A 151 17.93 10.11 0.05
CA ALA A 151 18.80 9.17 -0.62
C ALA A 151 20.24 9.32 -0.11
N ASN A 152 21.04 8.25 -0.22
CA ASN A 152 22.49 8.29 -0.02
C ASN A 152 23.23 7.45 -1.08
N ALA A 153 24.53 7.26 -0.90
CA ALA A 153 25.36 6.49 -1.83
C ALA A 153 25.05 4.98 -1.87
N THR A 154 24.37 4.44 -0.86
CA THR A 154 24.00 3.02 -0.75
C THR A 154 22.56 2.77 -1.22
N TYR A 155 21.65 3.66 -0.86
CA TYR A 155 20.22 3.54 -1.11
C TYR A 155 19.68 4.85 -1.67
N ASP A 156 19.18 4.81 -2.90
CA ASP A 156 18.38 5.90 -3.43
C ASP A 156 16.91 5.77 -2.99
N ALA A 157 16.11 6.80 -3.33
CA ALA A 157 14.70 6.84 -2.98
C ALA A 157 13.88 5.78 -3.72
N ALA A 158 14.23 5.43 -4.96
CA ALA A 158 13.51 4.45 -5.77
C ALA A 158 13.67 3.04 -5.17
N HIS A 159 14.86 2.69 -4.68
CA HIS A 159 15.07 1.42 -3.98
C HIS A 159 14.37 1.42 -2.61
N MET A 160 14.36 2.53 -1.88
CA MET A 160 13.64 2.60 -0.60
C MET A 160 12.11 2.51 -0.77
N CYS A 161 11.61 2.91 -1.93
CA CYS A 161 10.22 2.81 -2.35
C CYS A 161 10.06 1.88 -3.56
N TRP A 162 10.69 0.69 -3.46
CA TRP A 162 10.68 -0.30 -4.53
C TRP A 162 9.33 -0.99 -4.71
N HIS A 163 8.75 -0.82 -5.89
CA HIS A 163 7.35 -1.13 -6.21
C HIS A 163 7.19 -2.25 -7.26
N GLU A 164 8.03 -3.30 -7.18
CA GLU A 164 7.92 -4.49 -8.06
C GLU A 164 7.63 -5.77 -7.25
N LEU A 165 7.19 -5.64 -6.00
CA LEU A 165 6.92 -6.74 -5.08
C LEU A 165 5.44 -6.79 -4.68
N ASP A 166 4.58 -6.55 -5.67
CA ASP A 166 3.17 -6.18 -5.57
C ASP A 166 2.32 -7.26 -4.88
N VAL A 167 2.75 -8.53 -4.90
CA VAL A 167 2.02 -9.64 -4.25
C VAL A 167 2.49 -9.95 -2.83
N MET A 168 3.58 -9.33 -2.38
CA MET A 168 4.16 -9.63 -1.06
C MET A 168 3.39 -8.96 0.07
N GLY A 169 2.73 -7.83 -0.23
CA GLY A 169 1.88 -7.10 0.69
C GLY A 169 2.62 -6.33 1.77
N CYS A 170 1.83 -5.66 2.60
CA CYS A 170 2.28 -4.64 3.54
C CYS A 170 3.40 -5.06 4.49
N GLU A 171 3.25 -6.19 5.19
CA GLU A 171 4.22 -6.62 6.20
C GLU A 171 5.59 -6.95 5.59
N PHE A 172 5.65 -7.29 4.31
CA PHE A 172 6.89 -7.59 3.60
C PHE A 172 7.54 -6.33 3.02
N VAL A 173 6.79 -5.52 2.27
CA VAL A 173 7.33 -4.33 1.57
C VAL A 173 7.56 -3.15 2.50
N MET A 174 6.69 -3.00 3.51
CA MET A 174 6.71 -1.94 4.50
C MET A 174 6.63 -2.54 5.91
N PRO A 175 7.68 -3.24 6.37
CA PRO A 175 7.66 -3.89 7.68
C PRO A 175 7.53 -2.89 8.83
N GLY A 176 6.86 -3.32 9.89
CA GLY A 176 6.64 -2.55 11.10
C GLY A 176 5.62 -3.20 12.04
N THR A 177 5.11 -2.42 13.00
CA THR A 177 4.30 -2.95 14.12
C THR A 177 2.86 -3.34 13.76
N TYR A 178 2.26 -2.75 12.71
CA TYR A 178 0.84 -2.93 12.33
C TYR A 178 -0.11 -3.01 13.54
N ASN A 179 -0.28 -1.88 14.22
CA ASN A 179 -0.96 -1.83 15.50
C ASN A 179 -2.38 -2.44 15.49
N PRO A 180 -2.77 -3.14 16.58
CA PRO A 180 -4.13 -3.61 16.76
C PRO A 180 -5.10 -2.42 16.95
N PRO A 181 -6.42 -2.67 16.76
CA PRO A 181 -7.44 -1.67 17.01
C PRO A 181 -7.33 -0.98 18.38
N GLY A 182 -7.41 0.34 18.39
CA GLY A 182 -7.35 1.20 19.58
C GLY A 182 -5.97 1.80 19.87
N ILE A 183 -4.94 1.42 19.11
CA ILE A 183 -3.60 2.02 19.24
C ILE A 183 -3.33 2.93 18.05
N PHE A 184 -3.07 4.20 18.35
CA PHE A 184 -2.64 5.21 17.40
C PHE A 184 -1.31 5.78 17.92
N GLU A 185 -0.21 5.51 17.23
CA GLU A 185 1.12 5.99 17.66
C GLU A 185 1.91 6.70 16.56
N THR A 186 2.76 7.63 16.99
CA THR A 186 3.83 8.21 16.18
C THR A 186 5.16 7.82 16.79
N CYS A 187 6.06 7.23 16.02
CA CYS A 187 7.39 6.82 16.47
C CYS A 187 8.47 7.35 15.54
N ASP A 188 9.69 7.46 16.06
CA ASP A 188 10.89 7.38 15.23
C ASP A 188 11.20 5.89 15.00
N ALA A 189 11.80 5.56 13.87
CA ALA A 189 12.17 4.17 13.55
C ALA A 189 13.53 4.09 12.85
N ASP A 190 14.17 2.94 13.01
CA ASP A 190 15.33 2.59 12.20
C ASP A 190 14.94 2.50 10.71
N VAL A 191 15.92 2.74 9.84
CA VAL A 191 15.73 2.58 8.39
C VAL A 191 15.73 1.10 8.05
N ALA A 192 14.64 0.59 7.48
CA ALA A 192 14.59 -0.75 6.92
C ALA A 192 15.48 -0.83 5.68
N TYR A 193 15.97 -2.03 5.36
CA TYR A 193 16.54 -2.27 4.04
C TYR A 193 15.47 -2.04 2.94
N PRO A 194 15.90 -1.64 1.72
CA PRO A 194 15.02 -1.65 0.55
C PRO A 194 14.21 -2.96 0.46
N PRO A 195 12.94 -2.92 0.03
CA PRO A 195 12.13 -4.11 -0.14
C PRO A 195 12.86 -5.17 -0.99
N GLY A 196 12.91 -6.41 -0.49
CA GLY A 196 13.58 -7.52 -1.17
C GLY A 196 15.12 -7.51 -1.13
N TRP A 197 15.77 -6.56 -0.45
CA TRP A 197 17.23 -6.55 -0.31
C TRP A 197 17.69 -7.29 0.95
N TYR A 198 18.63 -8.21 0.79
CA TYR A 198 19.16 -9.04 1.88
C TYR A 198 20.67 -8.79 2.05
N PRO A 199 21.11 -8.19 3.18
CA PRO A 199 22.50 -7.91 3.41
C PRO A 199 23.29 -9.19 3.73
N SER A 200 24.56 -9.21 3.34
CA SER A 200 25.55 -10.21 3.73
C SER A 200 26.86 -9.51 4.04
N VAL A 201 27.44 -9.80 5.21
CA VAL A 201 28.70 -9.20 5.66
C VAL A 201 29.82 -10.21 5.50
N ASP A 202 30.88 -9.84 4.80
CA ASP A 202 32.04 -10.70 4.63
C ASP A 202 32.99 -10.65 5.85
N ASN A 203 34.04 -11.48 5.82
CA ASN A 203 35.02 -11.55 6.92
C ASN A 203 35.83 -10.26 7.11
N SER A 204 35.81 -9.34 6.13
CA SER A 204 36.46 -8.03 6.22
C SER A 204 35.54 -6.94 6.79
N GLY A 205 34.28 -7.28 7.06
CA GLY A 205 33.25 -6.33 7.51
C GLY A 205 32.56 -5.58 6.37
N SER A 206 32.82 -5.93 5.10
CA SER A 206 32.16 -5.30 3.95
C SER A 206 30.76 -5.88 3.78
N THR A 207 29.77 -4.99 3.62
CA THR A 207 28.38 -5.38 3.32
C THR A 207 28.17 -5.50 1.82
N SER A 208 27.55 -6.60 1.41
CA SER A 208 27.02 -6.86 0.07
C SER A 208 25.52 -7.16 0.16
N PHE A 209 24.79 -7.07 -0.94
CA PHE A 209 23.35 -7.33 -0.96
C PHE A 209 23.01 -8.35 -2.04
N SER A 210 22.15 -9.31 -1.69
CA SER A 210 21.35 -10.03 -2.69
C SER A 210 19.97 -9.38 -2.78
N THR A 211 19.32 -9.53 -3.92
CA THR A 211 17.99 -8.99 -4.17
C THR A 211 17.02 -10.10 -4.52
N PHE A 212 15.82 -10.04 -3.96
CA PHE A 212 14.67 -10.83 -4.36
C PHE A 212 13.90 -10.07 -5.43
N ALA A 213 13.64 -10.75 -6.55
CA ALA A 213 12.66 -10.32 -7.54
C ALA A 213 11.53 -11.35 -7.53
N GLN A 214 10.29 -10.86 -7.51
CA GLN A 214 9.13 -11.72 -7.55
C GLN A 214 9.11 -12.51 -8.87
N TYR A 215 8.85 -13.82 -8.80
CA TYR A 215 8.72 -14.63 -10.00
C TYR A 215 7.36 -14.41 -10.67
N PHE A 216 7.35 -14.49 -11.99
CA PHE A 216 6.13 -14.47 -12.79
C PHE A 216 5.90 -15.83 -13.41
N THR A 217 4.68 -16.35 -13.32
CA THR A 217 4.26 -17.52 -14.11
C THR A 217 3.19 -17.11 -15.11
N GLY A 218 3.28 -17.67 -16.31
CA GLY A 218 2.32 -17.41 -17.38
C GLY A 218 2.14 -18.61 -18.27
N VAL A 219 1.20 -18.51 -19.20
CA VAL A 219 0.96 -19.51 -20.24
C VAL A 219 0.96 -18.80 -21.58
N TYR A 220 1.68 -19.33 -22.55
CA TYR A 220 1.61 -18.86 -23.93
C TYR A 220 1.14 -19.97 -24.86
N THR A 221 0.42 -19.60 -25.91
CA THR A 221 -0.02 -20.54 -26.95
C THR A 221 1.00 -20.53 -28.08
N GLY A 222 1.72 -21.64 -28.24
CA GLY A 222 2.68 -21.80 -29.33
C GLY A 222 2.00 -21.82 -30.70
N SER A 223 2.78 -21.69 -31.77
CA SER A 223 2.30 -21.78 -33.16
C SER A 223 1.63 -23.11 -33.50
N ASN A 224 1.82 -24.14 -32.67
CA ASN A 224 1.16 -25.44 -32.73
C ASN A 224 -0.20 -25.49 -32.00
N GLY A 225 -0.70 -24.36 -31.49
CA GLY A 225 -1.93 -24.28 -30.70
C GLY A 225 -1.80 -24.87 -29.28
N LYS A 226 -0.60 -25.25 -28.84
CA LYS A 226 -0.36 -25.83 -27.52
C LYS A 226 -0.06 -24.74 -26.50
N GLU A 227 -0.83 -24.72 -25.42
CA GLU A 227 -0.54 -23.93 -24.23
C GLU A 227 0.70 -24.49 -23.51
N THR A 228 1.69 -23.64 -23.28
CA THR A 228 2.92 -23.97 -22.55
C THR A 228 3.11 -22.96 -21.42
N GLY A 229 3.20 -23.48 -20.20
CA GLY A 229 3.51 -22.67 -19.03
C GLY A 229 4.98 -22.25 -19.01
N TYR A 230 5.27 -21.08 -18.47
CA TYR A 230 6.63 -20.60 -18.23
C TYR A 230 6.73 -19.93 -16.86
N THR A 231 7.94 -19.91 -16.32
CA THR A 231 8.31 -19.18 -15.12
C THR A 231 9.46 -18.26 -15.47
N VAL A 232 9.35 -16.99 -15.09
CA VAL A 232 10.47 -16.03 -15.08
C VAL A 232 10.85 -15.80 -13.63
N GLY A 233 12.11 -16.08 -13.27
CA GLY A 233 12.61 -15.95 -11.90
C GLY A 233 12.80 -17.27 -11.15
N ASP A 234 13.27 -17.17 -9.90
CA ASP A 234 13.40 -18.32 -8.98
C ASP A 234 12.06 -18.59 -8.29
N LEU A 235 11.73 -19.86 -8.08
CA LEU A 235 10.48 -20.31 -7.44
C LEU A 235 10.48 -20.12 -5.93
N VAL A 236 11.62 -19.75 -5.34
CA VAL A 236 11.75 -19.55 -3.90
C VAL A 236 11.43 -18.09 -3.54
N THR A 237 10.23 -17.86 -3.03
CA THR A 237 9.84 -16.60 -2.40
C THR A 237 10.31 -16.57 -0.94
N PRO A 238 11.09 -15.56 -0.51
CA PRO A 238 11.42 -15.37 0.90
C PRO A 238 10.16 -15.21 1.74
N THR A 239 10.15 -15.80 2.94
CA THR A 239 8.97 -15.74 3.82
C THR A 239 8.86 -14.45 4.63
N ALA A 240 9.89 -13.60 4.62
CA ALA A 240 9.98 -12.38 5.41
C ALA A 240 10.94 -11.36 4.78
N PRO A 241 10.78 -10.06 5.09
CA PRO A 241 11.77 -9.05 4.74
C PRO A 241 13.08 -9.29 5.49
N ALA A 242 14.17 -8.71 5.01
CA ALA A 242 15.49 -8.84 5.64
C ALA A 242 15.53 -8.29 7.08
N SER A 243 14.68 -7.32 7.40
CA SER A 243 14.59 -6.74 8.73
C SER A 243 13.21 -6.15 8.99
N ILE A 244 12.76 -6.23 10.24
CA ILE A 244 11.70 -5.38 10.77
C ILE A 244 12.39 -4.29 11.61
N PRO A 245 12.34 -3.01 11.22
CA PRO A 245 13.05 -1.95 11.93
C PRO A 245 12.50 -1.75 13.34
N SER A 246 13.37 -1.39 14.28
CA SER A 246 12.93 -1.07 15.64
C SER A 246 12.31 0.32 15.69
N SER A 247 11.26 0.47 16.50
CA SER A 247 10.63 1.76 16.80
C SER A 247 11.13 2.33 18.12
N SER A 248 11.21 3.64 18.22
CA SER A 248 11.63 4.39 19.40
C SER A 248 10.85 5.71 19.53
N ASN A 249 10.95 6.35 20.71
CA ASN A 249 10.27 7.62 21.00
C ASN A 249 8.76 7.63 20.68
N CYS A 250 8.09 6.48 20.82
CA CYS A 250 6.69 6.34 20.47
C CYS A 250 5.78 7.17 21.38
N VAL A 251 4.91 7.96 20.76
CA VAL A 251 3.88 8.77 21.42
C VAL A 251 2.53 8.31 20.94
N THR A 252 1.64 7.94 21.87
CA THR A 252 0.27 7.55 21.56
C THR A 252 -0.66 8.77 21.55
N THR A 253 -1.60 8.78 20.62
CA THR A 253 -2.77 9.68 20.63
C THR A 253 -4.03 8.88 20.93
N SER A 254 -5.00 9.51 21.57
CA SER A 254 -6.28 8.86 21.90
C SER A 254 -7.18 8.69 20.68
N SER A 255 -6.97 9.48 19.62
CA SER A 255 -7.79 9.45 18.42
C SER A 255 -7.10 10.16 17.24
N ILE A 256 -7.50 9.78 16.03
CA ILE A 256 -7.22 10.48 14.77
C ILE A 256 -8.50 11.05 14.14
N ALA A 257 -9.60 11.08 14.91
CA ALA A 257 -10.92 11.47 14.42
C ALA A 257 -10.96 12.93 13.95
N ASN A 258 -11.68 13.17 12.87
CA ASN A 258 -11.94 14.52 12.34
C ASN A 258 -13.24 15.14 12.84
N GLY A 259 -14.08 14.36 13.55
CA GLY A 259 -15.32 14.85 14.15
C GLY A 259 -16.45 15.10 13.15
N ILE A 260 -16.30 14.65 11.89
CA ILE A 260 -17.31 14.80 10.86
C ILE A 260 -18.28 13.61 10.93
N PRO A 261 -19.58 13.84 11.19
CA PRO A 261 -20.53 12.73 11.32
C PRO A 261 -20.65 11.93 10.02
N LEU A 262 -20.60 10.59 10.11
CA LEU A 262 -20.81 9.66 8.97
C LEU A 262 -22.05 10.01 8.13
N ALA A 263 -23.15 10.39 8.79
CA ALA A 263 -24.39 10.78 8.13
C ALA A 263 -24.20 12.00 7.20
N SER A 264 -23.34 12.95 7.56
CA SER A 264 -23.02 14.11 6.72
C SER A 264 -22.17 13.75 5.49
N LEU A 265 -21.51 12.58 5.52
CA LEU A 265 -20.72 12.04 4.42
C LEU A 265 -21.56 11.13 3.51
N GLY A 266 -22.84 10.91 3.81
CA GLY A 266 -23.68 9.96 3.07
C GLY A 266 -23.33 8.50 3.33
N VAL A 267 -22.54 8.21 4.36
CA VAL A 267 -22.15 6.85 4.74
C VAL A 267 -23.16 6.31 5.74
N THR A 268 -24.01 5.38 5.31
CA THR A 268 -24.86 4.59 6.21
C THR A 268 -24.11 3.35 6.67
N ALA A 269 -23.61 3.35 7.90
CA ALA A 269 -22.93 2.20 8.47
C ALA A 269 -23.88 1.01 8.60
N SER A 270 -23.68 -0.06 7.82
CA SER A 270 -24.14 -1.40 8.20
C SER A 270 -23.16 -1.95 9.23
N MET A 271 -23.38 -1.62 10.51
CA MET A 271 -22.62 -2.27 11.58
C MET A 271 -23.02 -3.74 11.63
N SER A 272 -22.16 -4.62 11.11
CA SER A 272 -22.18 -6.03 11.46
C SER A 272 -21.88 -6.14 12.95
N LYS A 273 -22.92 -6.34 13.77
CA LYS A 273 -22.74 -6.75 15.16
C LYS A 273 -21.92 -8.03 15.17
N SER A 274 -20.68 -7.99 15.65
CA SER A 274 -19.99 -9.18 16.12
C SER A 274 -20.83 -9.76 17.25
N ALA A 275 -21.43 -10.93 17.01
CA ALA A 275 -22.15 -11.67 18.03
C ALA A 275 -21.14 -12.19 19.06
N THR A 276 -21.12 -11.58 20.25
CA THR A 276 -20.52 -12.17 21.44
C THR A 276 -21.38 -13.37 21.87
N ALA A 277 -21.04 -14.55 21.37
CA ALA A 277 -21.59 -15.81 21.88
C ALA A 277 -20.78 -16.26 23.10
N SER A 278 -21.30 -15.97 24.29
CA SER A 278 -20.88 -16.63 25.53
C SER A 278 -21.43 -18.06 25.55
N GLY A 279 -20.58 -19.07 25.77
CA GLY A 279 -21.06 -20.40 26.20
C GLY A 279 -20.24 -21.62 25.78
N ALA A 280 -19.29 -21.98 26.64
CA ALA A 280 -18.95 -23.34 27.09
C ALA A 280 -18.44 -24.42 26.11
N SER A 281 -17.43 -25.13 26.62
CA SER A 281 -16.65 -26.21 26.03
C SER A 281 -17.45 -27.46 25.65
N ALA A 282 -17.16 -28.01 24.47
CA ALA A 282 -17.06 -29.45 24.24
C ALA A 282 -16.22 -29.74 22.97
N GLN A 283 -15.20 -30.59 23.11
CA GLN A 283 -14.39 -31.18 22.03
C GLN A 283 -14.33 -32.69 22.33
N PRO A 284 -13.90 -33.59 21.41
CA PRO A 284 -14.16 -33.74 19.97
C PRO A 284 -14.80 -35.11 19.64
N THR A 285 -15.32 -35.27 18.42
CA THR A 285 -15.19 -36.55 17.69
C THR A 285 -14.82 -36.31 16.24
N ARG A 286 -13.80 -37.06 15.80
CA ARG A 286 -13.17 -37.04 14.48
C ARG A 286 -14.06 -37.74 13.45
N THR A 287 -14.15 -37.20 12.24
CA THR A 287 -14.15 -37.99 11.00
C THR A 287 -13.61 -37.15 9.83
N SER A 288 -12.64 -37.74 9.16
CA SER A 288 -11.93 -37.27 7.97
C SER A 288 -12.78 -37.34 6.71
N SER A 289 -12.69 -36.35 5.83
CA SER A 289 -12.70 -36.59 4.38
C SER A 289 -12.01 -35.43 3.64
N ASN A 290 -11.01 -35.79 2.84
CA ASN A 290 -10.27 -34.93 1.93
C ASN A 290 -11.15 -34.51 0.75
N ALA A 291 -11.15 -33.23 0.40
CA ALA A 291 -11.40 -32.76 -0.95
C ALA A 291 -10.71 -31.41 -1.14
N ALA A 292 -9.55 -31.43 -1.80
CA ALA A 292 -8.83 -30.24 -2.21
C ALA A 292 -9.54 -29.62 -3.43
N TYR A 293 -9.99 -28.38 -3.30
CA TYR A 293 -10.34 -27.52 -4.43
C TYR A 293 -9.22 -26.51 -4.63
N ASN A 294 -8.41 -26.71 -5.68
CA ASN A 294 -7.49 -25.72 -6.17
C ASN A 294 -8.30 -24.66 -6.95
N LEU A 295 -8.40 -23.46 -6.41
CA LEU A 295 -8.87 -22.28 -7.14
C LEU A 295 -7.65 -21.42 -7.48
N VAL A 296 -7.39 -21.31 -8.77
CA VAL A 296 -6.39 -20.42 -9.39
C VAL A 296 -7.05 -19.05 -9.57
N PRO A 297 -6.46 -17.92 -9.14
CA PRO A 297 -6.89 -16.61 -9.61
C PRO A 297 -6.33 -16.38 -11.02
N GLN A 298 -7.20 -16.22 -12.01
CA GLN A 298 -6.83 -15.79 -13.36
C GLN A 298 -6.72 -14.26 -13.38
N CYS A 299 -5.51 -13.71 -13.41
CA CYS A 299 -5.29 -12.34 -13.89
C CYS A 299 -5.17 -12.37 -15.42
N PHE A 300 -6.19 -11.91 -16.13
CA PHE A 300 -6.15 -11.68 -17.57
C PHE A 300 -5.58 -10.27 -17.84
N GLY A 301 -4.26 -10.18 -18.03
CA GLY A 301 -3.60 -9.01 -18.64
C GLY A 301 -3.11 -9.36 -20.03
N PHE A 302 -3.86 -8.98 -21.08
CA PHE A 302 -3.40 -9.09 -22.47
C PHE A 302 -2.30 -8.06 -22.74
N MET A 303 -1.04 -8.49 -22.82
CA MET A 303 0.06 -7.66 -23.32
C MET A 303 0.38 -8.07 -24.76
N ILE A 304 0.03 -7.22 -25.74
CA ILE A 304 0.51 -7.34 -27.11
C ILE A 304 1.91 -6.70 -27.16
N VAL A 305 2.95 -7.53 -27.15
CA VAL A 305 4.33 -7.07 -27.41
C VAL A 305 4.52 -6.94 -28.93
N SER A 306 4.53 -5.71 -29.44
CA SER A 306 5.04 -5.43 -30.78
C SER A 306 6.56 -5.35 -30.75
N ILE A 307 7.21 -6.32 -31.39
CA ILE A 307 8.66 -6.35 -31.61
C ILE A 307 9.00 -5.29 -32.67
N VAL A 308 9.63 -4.18 -32.25
CA VAL A 308 10.35 -3.29 -33.17
C VAL A 308 11.81 -3.70 -33.15
N SER A 309 12.30 -4.18 -34.30
CA SER A 309 13.70 -4.57 -34.51
C SER A 309 14.65 -3.39 -34.26
N LEU A 310 15.57 -3.56 -33.30
CA LEU A 310 16.78 -2.73 -33.24
C LEU A 310 17.74 -3.19 -34.35
N GLY A 311 17.87 -2.38 -35.39
CA GLY A 311 18.97 -2.45 -36.32
C GLY A 311 20.24 -1.89 -35.66
N LEU A 312 21.33 -2.66 -35.75
CA LEU A 312 22.69 -2.22 -35.48
C LEU A 312 22.98 -0.91 -36.20
N LEU A 313 23.70 0.00 -35.54
CA LEU A 313 24.78 0.78 -36.15
C LEU A 313 25.79 1.15 -35.05
N TYR A 314 27.05 1.16 -35.49
CA TYR A 314 28.34 1.23 -34.78
C TYR A 314 28.48 2.35 -33.73
#